data_AF-A0A832LT66-F1
#
_entry.id   AF-A0A832LT66-F1
#
_cell.length_a   1.000
_cell.length_b   1.000
_cell.length_c   1.000
_cell.angle_alpha   90.00
_cell.angle_beta   90.00
_cell.angle_gamma   90.00
#
_symmetry.space_group_name_H-M   'P 1'
#
loop_
_entity.id
_entity.type
_entity.pdbx_description
1 polymer ?
#
loop_
_entity_poly.entity_id
_entity_poly.type
_entity_poly.pdbx_seq_one_letter_code
_entity_poly.pdbx_strand_id
1 'polypeptide(L)'
;MHRTLEFLLPGQRHDTATIQAALDRALNEFRSSGMEAMRQRVERDVRATLEYLEAHHLLPMGGQMFVEQPIIMPIGEDFLLGVPDVLLLTPKGCEIWDWKTNRRDQRTATEWLEYYRTQLDTYLVLAAAAFADCAEFTIRLVMTRPPIEVAQRTLGRADIEPIRRRISALIERIKQTSVGVGKTP
;
A
#
# COMPACT_ATOMS: atom_id res chain seq x y z
N MET A 1 -1.15 -1.27 -13.81
CA MET A 1 -2.26 -1.74 -12.96
C MET A 1 -2.35 -0.92 -11.69
N HIS A 2 -1.38 -0.98 -10.76
CA HIS A 2 -1.41 -0.18 -9.51
C HIS A 2 -1.61 1.31 -9.80
N ARG A 3 -0.79 1.88 -10.69
CA ARG A 3 -0.97 3.25 -11.21
C ARG A 3 -2.38 3.58 -11.70
N THR A 4 -3.03 2.64 -12.37
CA THR A 4 -4.40 2.82 -12.85
C THR A 4 -5.38 2.87 -11.67
N LEU A 5 -5.25 1.96 -10.70
CA LEU A 5 -6.08 1.93 -9.49
C LEU A 5 -5.88 3.18 -8.63
N GLU A 6 -4.63 3.66 -8.50
CA GLU A 6 -4.29 4.91 -7.81
C GLU A 6 -5.01 6.13 -8.40
N PHE A 7 -5.14 6.21 -9.73
CA PHE A 7 -5.89 7.28 -10.39
C PHE A 7 -7.41 7.15 -10.24
N LEU A 8 -7.92 5.96 -9.94
CA LEU A 8 -9.35 5.67 -9.88
C LEU A 8 -9.94 5.72 -8.47
N LEU A 9 -9.14 5.46 -7.43
CA LEU A 9 -9.55 5.58 -6.04
C LEU A 9 -10.16 6.94 -5.63
N PRO A 10 -9.69 8.11 -6.12
CA PRO A 10 -10.29 9.40 -5.74
C PRO A 10 -11.63 9.71 -6.43
N GLY A 11 -12.07 8.89 -7.38
CA GLY A 11 -13.24 9.17 -8.22
C GLY A 11 -14.53 8.53 -7.71
N GLN A 12 -15.64 9.28 -7.75
CA GLN A 12 -16.99 8.77 -7.41
C GLN A 12 -17.63 7.89 -8.49
N ARG A 13 -16.99 7.75 -9.67
CA ARG A 13 -17.51 6.94 -10.78
C ARG A 13 -16.40 6.11 -11.41
N HIS A 14 -16.60 4.80 -11.45
CA HIS A 14 -15.73 3.83 -12.11
C HIS A 14 -16.33 3.36 -13.43
N ASP A 15 -16.88 4.29 -14.22
CA ASP A 15 -17.40 3.99 -15.55
C ASP A 15 -16.26 3.67 -16.54
N THR A 16 -16.64 3.09 -17.68
CA THR A 16 -15.69 2.67 -18.72
C THR A 16 -14.83 3.83 -19.21
N ALA A 17 -15.38 5.04 -19.35
CA ALA A 17 -14.61 6.19 -19.85
C ALA A 17 -13.52 6.60 -18.84
N THR A 18 -13.85 6.60 -17.55
CA THR A 18 -12.93 6.96 -16.47
C THR A 18 -11.81 5.92 -16.34
N ILE A 19 -12.15 4.63 -16.40
CA ILE A 19 -11.18 3.53 -16.38
C ILE A 19 -10.21 3.64 -17.57
N GLN A 20 -10.73 3.91 -18.77
CA GLN A 20 -9.88 4.07 -19.97
C GLN A 20 -8.95 5.26 -19.85
N ALA A 21 -9.43 6.41 -19.36
CA ALA A 21 -8.59 7.59 -19.15
C ALA A 21 -7.46 7.33 -18.13
N ALA A 22 -7.76 6.61 -17.03
CA ALA A 22 -6.75 6.22 -16.04
C ALA A 22 -5.74 5.20 -16.61
N LEU A 23 -6.19 4.28 -17.46
CA LEU A 23 -5.31 3.34 -18.17
C LEU A 23 -4.38 4.09 -19.13
N ASP A 24 -4.91 4.99 -19.95
CA ASP A 24 -4.14 5.79 -20.90
C ASP A 24 -3.09 6.62 -20.16
N ARG A 25 -3.46 7.26 -19.04
CA ARG A 25 -2.52 7.99 -18.20
C ARG A 25 -1.41 7.09 -17.64
N ALA A 26 -1.76 5.92 -17.11
CA ALA A 26 -0.80 4.97 -16.55
C ALA A 26 0.12 4.34 -17.62
N LEU A 27 -0.35 4.23 -18.86
CA LEU A 27 0.37 3.63 -19.98
C LEU A 27 1.17 4.65 -20.79
N ASN A 28 0.93 5.96 -20.65
CA ASN A 28 1.63 7.00 -21.39
C ASN A 28 3.16 6.98 -21.17
N GLU A 29 3.62 6.42 -20.05
CA GLU A 29 5.04 6.23 -19.71
C GLU A 29 5.67 5.01 -20.40
N PHE A 30 4.87 4.10 -20.97
CA PHE A 30 5.35 2.88 -21.61
C PHE A 30 5.05 2.94 -23.12
N ARG A 31 6.09 3.00 -23.96
CA ARG A 31 5.93 2.93 -25.44
C ARG A 31 6.47 1.61 -25.96
N SER A 32 5.61 0.63 -26.28
CA SER A 32 6.04 -0.60 -26.98
C SER A 32 4.90 -1.28 -27.76
N SER A 33 5.26 -2.09 -28.76
CA SER A 33 4.32 -2.81 -29.64
C SER A 33 3.55 -3.95 -28.96
N GLY A 34 3.94 -4.37 -27.74
CA GLY A 34 3.21 -5.37 -26.93
C GLY A 34 2.09 -4.78 -26.06
N MET A 35 1.79 -3.49 -26.21
CA MET A 35 0.90 -2.76 -25.31
C MET A 35 -0.56 -3.18 -25.36
N GLU A 36 -1.11 -3.57 -26.51
CA GLU A 36 -2.57 -3.76 -26.61
C GLU A 36 -3.06 -4.98 -25.81
N ALA A 37 -2.40 -6.13 -25.96
CA ALA A 37 -2.72 -7.31 -25.16
C ALA A 37 -2.45 -7.10 -23.66
N MET A 38 -1.44 -6.30 -23.32
CA MET A 38 -1.16 -5.91 -21.94
C MET A 38 -2.24 -4.97 -21.39
N ARG A 39 -2.66 -3.98 -22.18
CA ARG A 39 -3.72 -3.02 -21.85
C ARG A 39 -5.01 -3.74 -21.55
N GLN A 40 -5.45 -4.63 -22.44
CA GLN A 40 -6.68 -5.41 -22.25
C GLN A 40 -6.64 -6.29 -21.00
N ARG A 41 -5.49 -6.90 -20.69
CA ARG A 41 -5.32 -7.66 -19.45
C ARG A 41 -5.41 -6.75 -18.22
N VAL A 42 -4.67 -5.64 -18.22
CA VAL A 42 -4.66 -4.69 -17.09
C VAL A 42 -6.05 -4.10 -16.88
N GLU A 43 -6.77 -3.75 -17.95
CA GLU A 43 -8.14 -3.27 -17.86
C GLU A 43 -9.06 -4.30 -17.19
N ARG A 44 -9.00 -5.56 -17.63
CA ARG A 44 -9.80 -6.64 -17.03
C ARG A 44 -9.52 -6.78 -15.55
N ASP A 45 -8.26 -6.79 -15.17
CA ASP A 45 -7.88 -6.99 -13.77
C ASP A 45 -8.25 -5.76 -12.91
N VAL A 46 -8.14 -4.54 -13.46
CA VAL A 46 -8.58 -3.29 -12.80
C VAL A 46 -10.09 -3.31 -12.57
N ARG A 47 -10.88 -3.67 -13.58
CA ARG A 47 -12.35 -3.80 -13.47
C ARG A 47 -12.74 -4.83 -12.42
N ALA A 48 -12.17 -6.03 -12.49
CA ALA A 48 -12.45 -7.08 -11.52
C ALA A 48 -12.09 -6.65 -10.09
N THR A 49 -11.00 -5.89 -9.91
CA THR A 49 -10.62 -5.34 -8.61
C THR A 49 -11.64 -4.31 -8.12
N LEU A 50 -12.03 -3.36 -8.97
CA LEU A 50 -13.01 -2.31 -8.59
C LEU A 50 -14.39 -2.90 -8.29
N GLU A 51 -14.86 -3.83 -9.13
CA GLU A 51 -16.12 -4.55 -8.92
C GLU A 51 -16.11 -5.30 -7.58
N TYR A 52 -15.00 -5.96 -7.24
CA TYR A 52 -14.84 -6.62 -5.95
C TYR A 52 -14.88 -5.63 -4.78
N LEU A 53 -14.11 -4.53 -4.87
CA LEU A 53 -14.06 -3.51 -3.82
C LEU A 53 -15.42 -2.83 -3.62
N GLU A 54 -16.16 -2.57 -4.70
CA GLU A 54 -17.50 -1.99 -4.66
C GLU A 54 -18.49 -2.98 -4.03
N ALA A 55 -18.53 -4.22 -4.51
CA ALA A 55 -19.41 -5.27 -4.02
C ALA A 55 -19.19 -5.61 -2.54
N HIS A 56 -18.02 -5.29 -1.99
CA HIS A 56 -17.68 -5.52 -0.58
C HIS A 56 -17.65 -4.23 0.25
N HIS A 57 -18.11 -3.10 -0.31
CA HIS A 57 -18.14 -1.78 0.35
C HIS A 57 -16.78 -1.34 0.91
N LEU A 58 -15.71 -1.66 0.19
CA LEU A 58 -14.33 -1.34 0.56
C LEU A 58 -13.85 -0.03 -0.05
N LEU A 59 -14.50 0.48 -1.10
CA LEU A 59 -14.13 1.75 -1.72
C LEU A 59 -14.20 2.92 -0.71
N PRO A 60 -13.19 3.80 -0.66
CA PRO A 60 -13.18 4.93 0.26
C PRO A 60 -14.27 5.95 -0.12
N MET A 61 -15.06 6.41 0.85
CA MET A 61 -16.14 7.39 0.62
C MET A 61 -15.70 8.86 0.74
N GLY A 62 -14.46 9.16 0.38
CA GLY A 62 -13.87 10.50 0.45
C GLY A 62 -12.74 10.61 1.47
N GLY A 63 -12.18 11.82 1.59
CA GLY A 63 -10.97 12.09 2.35
C GLY A 63 -9.87 12.73 1.50
N GLN A 64 -8.77 13.10 2.14
CA GLN A 64 -7.57 13.56 1.44
C GLN A 64 -6.71 12.36 1.06
N MET A 65 -6.37 12.22 -0.22
CA MET A 65 -5.60 11.10 -0.74
C MET A 65 -4.19 11.53 -1.14
N PHE A 66 -3.22 10.70 -0.80
CA PHE A 66 -1.82 10.82 -1.16
C PHE A 66 -1.39 9.55 -1.88
N VAL A 67 -0.98 9.67 -3.14
CA VAL A 67 -0.53 8.55 -3.99
C VAL A 67 0.97 8.59 -4.06
N GLU A 68 1.62 7.47 -3.68
CA GLU A 68 3.07 7.32 -3.65
C GLU A 68 3.82 8.52 -3.04
N GLN A 69 3.23 9.16 -2.03
CA GLN A 69 3.83 10.29 -1.35
C GLN A 69 4.92 9.78 -0.40
N PRO A 70 6.19 10.17 -0.57
CA PRO A 70 7.24 9.78 0.37
C PRO A 70 6.97 10.37 1.75
N ILE A 71 7.11 9.52 2.77
CA ILE A 71 7.06 9.91 4.18
C ILE A 71 8.42 9.61 4.80
N ILE A 72 8.98 10.60 5.48
CA ILE A 72 10.26 10.51 6.17
C ILE A 72 10.01 10.82 7.64
N MET A 73 10.58 10.01 8.53
CA MET A 73 10.60 10.30 9.96
C MET A 73 11.97 10.01 10.57
N PRO A 74 12.39 10.76 11.60
CA PRO A 74 13.55 10.38 12.40
C PRO A 74 13.27 9.09 13.18
N ILE A 75 14.28 8.23 13.29
CA ILE A 75 14.24 7.00 14.10
C ILE A 75 15.61 6.77 14.77
N GLY A 76 15.70 7.07 16.07
CA GLY A 76 16.99 7.10 16.75
C GLY A 76 17.90 8.17 16.14
N GLU A 77 19.09 7.78 15.68
CA GLU A 77 20.05 8.64 14.99
C GLU A 77 19.92 8.59 13.45
N ASP A 78 19.00 7.77 12.95
CA ASP A 78 18.78 7.54 11.52
C ASP A 78 17.45 8.14 11.03
N PHE A 79 17.17 7.98 9.74
CA PHE A 79 15.88 8.31 9.13
C PHE A 79 15.23 7.07 8.53
N LEU A 80 13.93 6.93 8.77
CA LEU A 80 13.07 5.96 8.11
C LEU A 80 12.34 6.66 6.97
N LEU A 81 12.51 6.14 5.75
CA LEU A 81 11.80 6.58 4.56
C LEU A 81 10.91 5.43 4.07
N GLY A 82 9.67 5.75 3.72
CA GLY A 82 8.78 4.81 3.04
C GLY A 82 7.81 5.51 2.11
N VAL A 83 7.39 4.79 1.08
CA VAL A 83 6.43 5.24 0.08
C VAL A 83 5.29 4.21 0.07
N PRO A 84 4.15 4.49 0.72
CA PRO A 84 2.95 3.67 0.56
C PRO A 84 2.33 3.93 -0.82
N ASP A 85 1.69 2.91 -1.42
CA ASP A 85 1.04 3.08 -2.73
C ASP A 85 -0.04 4.16 -2.66
N VAL A 86 -0.93 4.05 -1.66
CA VAL A 86 -1.93 5.08 -1.36
C VAL A 86 -2.11 5.24 0.15
N LEU A 87 -2.17 6.50 0.60
CA LEU A 87 -2.59 6.89 1.94
C LEU A 87 -3.81 7.79 1.86
N LEU A 88 -4.83 7.52 2.66
CA LEU A 88 -6.09 8.26 2.71
C LEU A 88 -6.33 8.77 4.13
N LEU A 89 -6.57 10.06 4.28
CA LEU A 89 -7.09 10.65 5.50
C LEU A 89 -8.60 10.66 5.44
N THR A 90 -9.22 9.83 6.25
CA THR A 90 -10.68 9.68 6.35
C THR A 90 -11.17 10.29 7.67
N PRO A 91 -12.49 10.53 7.83
CA PRO A 91 -13.04 10.96 9.12
C PRO A 91 -12.80 9.97 10.28
N LYS A 92 -12.55 8.69 9.99
CA LYS A 92 -12.28 7.66 11.02
C LYS A 92 -10.80 7.58 11.41
N GLY A 93 -9.92 8.06 10.54
CA GLY A 93 -8.47 7.93 10.71
C GLY A 93 -7.75 7.77 9.38
N CYS A 94 -6.56 7.21 9.45
CA CYS A 94 -5.68 7.04 8.31
C CYS A 94 -5.86 5.64 7.72
N GLU A 95 -6.13 5.54 6.42
CA GLU A 95 -6.07 4.26 5.70
C GLU A 95 -4.85 4.22 4.80
N ILE A 96 -4.17 3.07 4.79
CA ILE A 96 -3.03 2.80 3.91
C ILE A 96 -3.44 1.63 3.04
N TRP A 97 -3.34 1.81 1.74
CA TRP A 97 -3.67 0.80 0.75
C TRP A 97 -2.37 0.42 0.03
N ASP A 98 -2.11 -0.88 0.00
CA ASP A 98 -0.95 -1.47 -0.65
C ASP A 98 -1.43 -2.56 -1.62
N TRP A 99 -1.09 -2.38 -2.89
CA TRP A 99 -1.54 -3.24 -3.98
C TRP A 99 -0.50 -4.33 -4.25
N LYS A 100 -0.93 -5.58 -4.40
CA LYS A 100 -0.04 -6.70 -4.76
C LYS A 100 -0.56 -7.45 -5.98
N THR A 101 0.26 -7.43 -7.05
CA THR A 101 0.02 -8.20 -8.29
C THR A 101 0.61 -9.62 -8.27
N ASN A 102 1.08 -10.13 -7.14
CA ASN A 102 1.77 -11.43 -7.11
C ASN A 102 0.80 -12.57 -7.47
N ARG A 103 1.32 -13.68 -8.04
CA ARG A 103 0.50 -14.88 -8.19
C ARG A 103 0.11 -15.35 -6.79
N ARG A 104 -1.18 -15.62 -6.61
CA ARG A 104 -1.70 -16.18 -5.37
C ARG A 104 -1.09 -17.56 -5.15
N ASP A 105 -0.59 -17.81 -3.95
CA ASP A 105 -0.27 -19.14 -3.46
C ASP A 105 -1.34 -19.58 -2.45
N GLN A 106 -1.07 -20.61 -1.65
CA GLN A 106 -2.08 -21.18 -0.74
C GLN A 106 -2.31 -20.31 0.52
N ARG A 107 -1.69 -19.13 0.64
CA ARG A 107 -1.88 -18.24 1.79
C ARG A 107 -3.29 -17.64 1.84
N THR A 108 -3.83 -17.58 3.05
CA THR A 108 -5.01 -16.84 3.50
C THR A 108 -4.72 -15.33 3.65
N ALA A 109 -5.76 -14.49 3.74
CA ALA A 109 -5.62 -13.07 4.08
C ALA A 109 -4.68 -12.80 5.28
N THR A 110 -4.85 -13.54 6.37
CA THR A 110 -4.04 -13.35 7.59
C THR A 110 -2.57 -13.72 7.36
N GLU A 111 -2.31 -14.78 6.61
CA GLU A 111 -0.95 -15.18 6.25
C GLU A 111 -0.29 -14.16 5.33
N TRP A 112 -1.05 -13.49 4.46
CA TRP A 112 -0.54 -12.38 3.66
C TRP A 112 -0.19 -11.14 4.49
N LEU A 113 -1.00 -10.81 5.49
CA LEU A 113 -0.67 -9.73 6.43
C LEU A 113 0.61 -10.03 7.20
N GLU A 114 0.82 -11.28 7.62
CA GLU A 114 2.05 -11.67 8.30
C GLU A 114 3.25 -11.68 7.34
N TYR A 115 3.07 -12.19 6.12
CA TYR A 115 4.12 -12.22 5.09
C TYR A 115 4.64 -10.81 4.75
N TYR A 116 3.75 -9.83 4.66
CA TYR A 116 4.10 -8.42 4.40
C TYR A 116 4.30 -7.58 5.66
N ARG A 117 4.25 -8.19 6.85
CA ARG A 117 4.16 -7.47 8.13
C ARG A 117 5.17 -6.35 8.29
N THR A 118 6.45 -6.60 8.04
CA THR A 118 7.50 -5.57 8.22
C THR A 118 7.27 -4.35 7.33
N GLN A 119 6.86 -4.55 6.08
CA GLN A 119 6.53 -3.46 5.16
C GLN A 119 5.31 -2.68 5.67
N LEU A 120 4.23 -3.39 5.99
CA LEU A 120 2.96 -2.80 6.44
C LEU A 120 3.11 -2.05 7.77
N ASP A 121 3.85 -2.64 8.72
CA ASP A 121 4.20 -2.03 10.00
C ASP A 121 5.00 -0.73 9.82
N THR A 122 5.92 -0.72 8.85
CA THR A 122 6.72 0.47 8.51
C THR A 122 5.83 1.60 8.03
N TYR A 123 4.88 1.32 7.13
CA TYR A 123 3.92 2.32 6.68
C TYR A 123 3.01 2.83 7.79
N LEU A 124 2.56 1.95 8.69
CA LEU A 124 1.75 2.35 9.85
C LEU A 124 2.50 3.33 10.76
N VAL A 125 3.78 3.05 11.04
CA VAL A 125 4.62 3.92 11.88
C VAL A 125 4.89 5.26 11.19
N LEU A 126 5.17 5.26 9.90
CA LEU A 126 5.35 6.48 9.11
C LEU A 126 4.08 7.34 9.07
N ALA A 127 2.93 6.73 8.80
CA ALA A 127 1.64 7.42 8.78
C ALA A 127 1.32 8.02 10.15
N ALA A 128 1.54 7.29 11.23
CA ALA A 128 1.28 7.78 12.58
C ALA A 128 2.20 8.92 13.04
N ALA A 129 3.42 8.98 12.50
CA ALA A 129 4.35 10.08 12.70
C ALA A 129 3.96 11.33 11.88
N ALA A 130 3.51 11.14 10.64
CA ALA A 130 3.12 12.25 9.76
C ALA A 130 1.75 12.85 10.11
N PHE A 131 0.82 12.04 10.66
CA PHE A 131 -0.56 12.42 10.90
C PHE A 131 -0.94 12.20 12.37
N ALA A 132 -0.61 13.18 13.20
CA ALA A 132 -0.81 13.14 14.65
C ALA A 132 -2.29 12.92 15.05
N ASP A 133 -3.21 13.52 14.29
CA ASP A 133 -4.64 13.55 14.60
C ASP A 133 -5.40 12.27 14.21
N CYS A 134 -4.76 11.34 13.48
CA CYS A 134 -5.36 10.04 13.20
C CYS A 134 -5.46 9.20 14.48
N ALA A 135 -6.70 8.86 14.87
CA ALA A 135 -7.00 7.98 16.00
C ALA A 135 -6.78 6.51 15.66
N GLU A 136 -7.20 6.12 14.45
CA GLU A 136 -7.07 4.76 13.91
C GLU A 136 -6.19 4.75 12.65
N PHE A 137 -5.52 3.61 12.45
CA PHE A 137 -4.70 3.32 11.30
C PHE A 137 -5.12 1.98 10.72
N THR A 138 -5.72 2.00 9.53
CA THR A 138 -6.12 0.80 8.80
C THR A 138 -5.13 0.52 7.69
N ILE A 139 -4.52 -0.66 7.68
CA ILE A 139 -3.79 -1.16 6.51
C ILE A 139 -4.71 -2.09 5.72
N ARG A 140 -4.75 -1.90 4.41
CA ARG A 140 -5.47 -2.75 3.45
C ARG A 140 -4.46 -3.26 2.42
N LEU A 141 -4.23 -4.55 2.45
CA LEU A 141 -3.44 -5.26 1.47
C LEU A 141 -4.40 -5.84 0.43
N VAL A 142 -4.33 -5.34 -0.80
CA VAL A 142 -5.25 -5.72 -1.88
C VAL A 142 -4.52 -6.63 -2.87
N MET A 143 -4.92 -7.90 -2.92
CA MET A 143 -4.42 -8.88 -3.87
C MET A 143 -5.21 -8.73 -5.18
N THR A 144 -4.60 -8.12 -6.18
CA THR A 144 -5.30 -7.69 -7.42
C THR A 144 -5.34 -8.75 -8.51
N ARG A 145 -4.68 -9.89 -8.32
CA ARG A 145 -4.82 -11.05 -9.22
C ARG A 145 -5.92 -11.98 -8.74
N PRO A 146 -6.86 -12.39 -9.62
CA PRO A 146 -7.93 -13.31 -9.26
C PRO A 146 -7.43 -14.62 -8.62
N PRO A 147 -8.14 -15.15 -7.61
CA PRO A 147 -9.30 -14.55 -6.94
C PRO A 147 -8.88 -13.32 -6.11
N ILE A 148 -9.57 -12.19 -6.34
CA ILE A 148 -9.32 -10.92 -5.66
C ILE A 148 -9.63 -11.10 -4.17
N GLU A 149 -8.76 -10.57 -3.32
CA GLU A 149 -8.93 -10.63 -1.87
C GLU A 149 -8.32 -9.40 -1.22
N VAL A 150 -8.97 -8.93 -0.15
CA VAL A 150 -8.46 -7.85 0.67
C VAL A 150 -8.20 -8.37 2.08
N ALA A 151 -6.95 -8.30 2.50
CA ALA A 151 -6.58 -8.52 3.88
C ALA A 151 -6.42 -7.16 4.56
N GLN A 152 -7.02 -6.99 5.73
CA GLN A 152 -6.98 -5.71 6.43
C GLN A 152 -6.77 -5.87 7.92
N ARG A 153 -6.17 -4.84 8.52
CA ARG A 153 -6.01 -4.70 9.96
C ARG A 153 -6.17 -3.23 10.34
N THR A 154 -6.98 -2.97 11.36
CA THR A 154 -7.09 -1.64 11.97
C THR A 154 -6.42 -1.66 13.34
N LEU A 155 -5.64 -0.63 13.63
CA LEU A 155 -4.93 -0.44 14.89
C LEU A 155 -5.22 0.93 15.46
N GLY A 156 -5.24 1.03 16.78
CA GLY A 156 -5.28 2.32 17.47
C GLY A 156 -3.88 2.91 17.61
N ARG A 157 -3.81 4.20 17.94
CA ARG A 157 -2.53 4.90 18.20
C ARG A 157 -1.67 4.21 19.28
N ALA A 158 -2.29 3.57 20.27
CA ALA A 158 -1.58 2.83 21.32
C ALA A 158 -0.80 1.60 20.79
N ASP A 159 -1.27 1.00 19.70
CA ASP A 159 -0.64 -0.18 19.09
C ASP A 159 0.60 0.18 18.26
N ILE A 160 0.73 1.45 17.84
CA ILE A 160 1.81 1.92 16.97
C ILE A 160 3.15 1.95 17.70
N GLU A 161 3.19 2.34 18.97
CA GLU A 161 4.45 2.49 19.71
C GLU A 161 5.20 1.15 19.88
N PRO A 162 4.55 0.02 20.25
CA PRO A 162 5.17 -1.29 20.18
C PRO A 162 5.74 -1.66 18.81
N ILE A 163 5.04 -1.28 17.73
CA ILE A 163 5.49 -1.53 16.35
C ILE A 163 6.75 -0.70 16.05
N ARG A 164 6.74 0.59 16.40
CA ARG A 164 7.88 1.49 16.24
C ARG A 164 9.12 0.93 16.94
N ARG A 165 8.99 0.48 18.18
CA ARG A 165 10.09 -0.16 18.92
C ARG A 165 10.63 -1.41 18.23
N ARG A 166 9.76 -2.25 17.67
CA ARG A 166 10.17 -3.44 16.90
C ARG A 166 10.96 -3.05 15.65
N ILE A 167 10.53 -2.01 14.94
CA ILE A 167 11.24 -1.50 13.75
C ILE A 167 12.60 -0.92 14.14
N SER A 168 12.67 -0.08 15.19
CA SER A 168 13.93 0.45 15.70
C SER A 168 14.91 -0.68 16.06
N ALA A 169 14.45 -1.71 16.78
CA ALA A 169 15.28 -2.86 17.12
C ALA A 169 15.74 -3.68 15.90
N LEU A 170 14.94 -3.72 14.83
CA LEU A 170 15.36 -4.34 13.57
C LEU A 170 16.46 -3.52 12.89
N ILE A 171 16.33 -2.20 12.82
CA ILE A 171 17.34 -1.30 12.25
C ILE A 171 18.67 -1.43 13.00
N GLU A 172 18.65 -1.43 14.33
CA GLU A 172 19.86 -1.59 15.13
C GLU A 172 20.55 -2.95 14.90
N ARG A 173 19.78 -4.04 14.77
CA ARG A 173 20.36 -5.35 14.41
C ARG A 173 21.00 -5.35 13.02
N ILE A 174 20.39 -4.68 12.04
CA ILE A 174 20.95 -4.53 10.69
C ILE A 174 22.27 -3.76 10.76
N LYS A 175 22.33 -2.66 11.52
CA LYS A 175 23.55 -1.86 11.74
C LYS A 175 24.67 -2.71 12.33
N GLN A 176 24.39 -3.46 13.41
CA GLN A 176 25.38 -4.35 14.03
C GLN A 176 25.92 -5.42 13.07
N THR A 177 25.05 -5.98 12.22
CA THR A 177 25.45 -6.97 11.21
C THR A 177 26.33 -6.35 10.13
N SER A 178 25.98 -5.15 9.66
CA SER A 178 26.74 -4.44 8.61
C SER A 178 28.12 -3.97 9.07
N VAL A 179 28.29 -3.65 10.36
CA VAL A 179 29.59 -3.31 10.97
C VAL A 179 30.47 -4.54 11.20
N GLY A 180 29.87 -5.73 11.37
CA GLY A 180 30.58 -7.00 11.59
C GLY A 180 31.29 -7.59 10.37
N VAL A 181 30.94 -7.17 9.14
CA VAL A 181 31.57 -7.65 7.90
C VAL A 181 32.88 -6.90 7.58
N GLY A 182 33.19 -5.83 8.32
CA GLY A 182 34.39 -5.00 8.12
C GLY A 182 35.58 -5.31 9.04
N LYS A 183 35.53 -6.37 9.86
CA LYS A 183 36.64 -6.77 10.73
C LYS A 183 37.07 -8.21 10.45
N THR A 184 37.89 -8.36 9.41
CA THR A 184 38.84 -9.47 9.31
C THR A 184 40.22 -8.91 9.70
N PRO A 185 40.93 -9.50 10.68
CA PRO A 185 42.32 -9.13 10.98
C PRO A 185 43.27 -9.44 9.83
#